data_AF-A0A543G6R1-F1
#
_entry.id   AF-A0A543G6R1-F1
#
_cell.length_a   1.000
_cell.length_b   1.000
_cell.length_c   1.000
_cell.angle_alpha   90.00
_cell.angle_beta   90.00
_cell.angle_gamma   90.00
#
_symmetry.space_group_name_H-M   'P 1'
#
loop_
_entity.id
_entity.type
_entity.pdbx_description
1 polymer ?
#
loop_
_entity_poly.entity_id
_entity_poly.type
_entity_poly.pdbx_seq_one_letter_code
_entity_poly.pdbx_strand_id
1 'polypeptide(L)' 'MIAWNNIRTKDYITYFSIYSAEDPSKINRGYSYLNDWNTYVLYCVLRSILNSQGIEKWV' A
#
# COMPACT_ATOMS: atom_id res chain seq x y z
N MET A 1 -4.07 -9.21 10.22
CA MET A 1 -5.10 -8.58 9.36
C MET A 1 -5.10 -7.09 9.65
N ILE A 2 -5.21 -6.23 8.63
CA ILE A 2 -5.40 -4.78 8.78
C ILE A 2 -6.83 -4.47 8.35
N ALA A 3 -7.58 -3.68 9.13
CA ALA A 3 -8.90 -3.22 8.73
C ALA A 3 -8.78 -2.24 7.55
N TRP A 4 -9.69 -2.30 6.57
CA TRP A 4 -9.59 -1.50 5.34
C TRP A 4 -9.38 0.00 5.58
N ASN A 5 -10.14 0.60 6.51
CA ASN A 5 -10.05 2.00 6.90
C ASN A 5 -8.67 2.41 7.49
N ASN A 6 -7.93 1.43 8.00
CA ASN A 6 -6.62 1.60 8.64
C ASN A 6 -5.45 1.25 7.69
N ILE A 7 -5.72 0.81 6.46
CA ILE A 7 -4.68 0.59 5.46
C ILE A 7 -4.16 1.93 4.95
N ARG A 8 -2.84 2.07 4.91
CA ARG A 8 -2.14 3.15 4.20
C ARG A 8 -1.06 2.58 3.31
N THR A 9 -0.72 3.34 2.28
CA THR A 9 0.37 2.99 1.36
C THR A 9 1.44 4.06 1.32
N LYS A 10 2.66 3.65 1.01
CA LYS A 10 3.74 4.59 0.70
C LYS A 10 4.60 4.04 -0.43
N ASP A 11 4.78 4.87 -1.45
CA ASP A 11 5.60 4.55 -2.60
C ASP A 11 7.05 5.02 -2.37
N TYR A 12 8.00 4.15 -2.63
CA TYR A 12 9.44 4.43 -2.60
C TYR A 12 10.04 4.03 -3.94
N ILE A 13 11.27 4.49 -4.20
CA ILE A 13 11.93 4.30 -5.50
C ILE A 13 12.03 2.81 -5.89
N THR A 14 12.30 1.91 -4.95
CA THR A 14 12.58 0.49 -5.25
C THR A 14 11.50 -0.48 -4.75
N TYR A 15 10.50 0.01 -4.02
CA TYR A 15 9.43 -0.77 -3.43
C TYR A 15 8.27 0.13 -3.01
N PHE A 16 7.09 -0.43 -2.77
CA PHE A 16 6.05 0.27 -2.00
C PHE A 16 5.71 -0.51 -0.73
N SER A 17 5.20 0.17 0.28
CA SER A 17 4.75 -0.46 1.52
C SER A 17 3.25 -0.35 1.70
N ILE A 18 2.66 -1.40 2.27
CA ILE A 18 1.32 -1.42 2.84
C ILE A 18 1.50 -1.52 4.36
N TYR A 19 0.87 -0.62 5.11
CA TYR A 19 1.00 -0.58 6.55
C TYR A 19 -0.29 -0.18 7.26
N SER A 20 -0.37 -0.52 8.54
CA SER A 20 -1.43 -0.07 9.45
C SER A 20 -1.15 1.37 9.88
N ALA A 21 -2.13 2.27 9.81
CA ALA A 21 -1.97 3.63 10.34
C ALA A 21 -1.87 3.66 11.87
N GLU A 22 -2.47 2.69 12.56
CA GLU A 22 -2.43 2.57 14.03
C GLU A 22 -1.07 2.08 14.57
N ASP A 23 -0.41 1.13 13.88
CA ASP A 23 0.91 0.65 14.28
C ASP A 23 1.79 0.32 13.04
N PRO A 24 2.30 1.35 12.34
CA PRO A 24 3.11 1.17 11.14
C PRO A 24 4.39 0.37 11.40
N SER A 25 4.95 0.50 12.61
CA SER A 25 6.23 -0.11 12.98
C SER A 25 6.14 -1.64 13.11
N LYS A 26 4.99 -2.14 13.59
CA LYS A 26 4.77 -3.58 13.79
C LYS A 26 4.00 -4.23 12.65
N ILE A 27 3.12 -3.50 11.98
CA ILE A 27 2.24 -4.04 10.95
C ILE A 27 2.49 -3.31 9.63
N ASN A 28 3.49 -3.79 8.91
CA ASN A 28 3.83 -3.34 7.57
C ASN A 28 4.34 -4.50 6.70
N ARG A 29 4.27 -4.32 5.39
CA ARG A 29 4.91 -5.19 4.41
C ARG A 29 5.33 -4.37 3.19
N GLY A 30 6.59 -4.52 2.79
CA GLY A 30 7.12 -3.98 1.54
C GLY A 30 6.97 -4.95 0.38
N TYR A 31 6.76 -4.41 -0.82
CA TYR A 31 6.68 -5.14 -2.09
C TYR A 31 7.65 -4.50 -3.07
N SER A 32 8.62 -5.28 -3.55
CA SER A 32 9.73 -4.77 -4.35
C SER A 32 9.37 -4.65 -5.82
N TYR A 33 9.67 -3.49 -6.42
CA TYR A 33 9.55 -3.31 -7.87
C TYR A 33 10.64 -4.05 -8.66
N LEU A 34 11.76 -4.38 -8.00
CA LEU A 34 12.91 -5.01 -8.65
C LEU A 34 12.80 -6.54 -8.70
N ASN A 35 12.14 -7.13 -7.69
CA ASN A 35 12.09 -8.59 -7.54
C ASN A 35 10.78 -9.19 -8.06
N ASP A 36 9.71 -8.40 -8.16
CA ASP A 36 8.37 -8.87 -8.49
C ASP A 36 7.74 -8.00 -9.58
N TRP A 37 7.54 -8.58 -10.76
CA TRP A 37 7.04 -7.87 -11.94
C TRP A 37 5.62 -7.30 -11.77
N ASN A 38 4.81 -7.91 -10.91
CA ASN A 38 3.42 -7.52 -10.67
C ASN A 38 3.25 -6.53 -9.51
N THR A 39 4.33 -6.12 -8.85
CA THR A 39 4.29 -5.16 -7.73
C THR A 39 3.62 -3.86 -8.15
N TYR A 40 3.91 -3.35 -9.35
CA TYR A 40 3.28 -2.12 -9.84
C TYR A 40 1.78 -2.30 -10.09
N VAL A 41 1.36 -3.45 -10.61
CA VAL A 41 -0.07 -3.77 -10.78
C VAL A 41 -0.77 -3.83 -9.42
N LEU A 42 -0.15 -4.49 -8.43
CA LEU A 42 -0.68 -4.56 -7.06
C LEU A 42 -0.84 -3.16 -6.46
N TYR A 43 0.18 -2.30 -6.60
CA TYR A 43 0.14 -0.91 -6.17
C TYR A 43 -1.04 -0.15 -6.80
N CYS A 44 -1.19 -0.24 -8.13
CA CYS A 44 -2.25 0.44 -8.86
C CYS A 44 -3.65 -0.03 -8.44
N VAL A 45 -3.86 -1.35 -8.31
CA VAL A 45 -5.15 -1.93 -7.90
C VAL A 45 -5.49 -1.51 -6.48
N LEU A 46 -4.54 -1.62 -5.55
CA LEU A 46 -4.77 -1.24 -4.16
C LEU A 46 -5.12 0.24 -4.02
N ARG A 47 -4.35 1.13 -4.65
CA ARG A 47 -4.62 2.58 -4.63
C ARG A 47 -5.97 2.91 -5.25
N SER A 48 -6.35 2.22 -6.33
CA SER A 48 -7.67 2.39 -6.94
C SER A 48 -8.80 2.02 -5.98
N ILE A 49 -8.67 0.91 -5.24
CA ILE A 49 -9.63 0.48 -4.23
C ILE A 49 -9.70 1.51 -3.08
N LEU A 50 -8.55 1.89 -2.51
CA LEU A 50 -8.49 2.84 -1.39
C LEU A 50 -9.07 4.21 -1.78
N ASN A 51 -8.84 4.67 -3.00
CA ASN A 51 -9.41 5.90 -3.53
C ASN A 51 -10.93 5.79 -3.73
N SER A 52 -11.42 4.66 -4.26
CA SER A 52 -12.86 4.44 -4.41
C SER A 52 -13.62 4.41 -3.08
N GLN A 53 -12.95 4.03 -1.99
CA GLN A 53 -13.49 4.01 -0.63
C GLN A 53 -13.28 5.32 0.13
N GLY A 54 -12.62 6.31 -0.49
CA GLY A 54 -12.31 7.60 0.15
C GLY A 54 -11.28 7.52 1.28
N ILE A 55 -10.50 6.44 1.35
CA ILE A 55 -9.52 6.18 2.42
C ILE A 55 -8.19 6.88 2.12
N GLU A 56 -7.71 6.77 0.88
CA GLU A 56 -6.46 7.37 0.44
C GLU A 56 -6.61 7.84 -1.02
N LYS A 57 -6.17 9.06 -1.32
CA LYS A 57 -6.25 9.63 -2.67
C LYS A 57 -4.98 9.36 -3.45
N TRP A 58 -5.06 9.49 -4.78
CA TRP A 58 -3.85 9.64 -5.59
C TRP A 58 -3.16 10.95 -5.23
N VAL A 59 -1.96 10.85 -4.67
CA VAL A 59 -1.05 11.95 -4.36
C VAL A 59 0.19 11.80 -5.22
#